data_AF-A0A401RG31-F1
#
_entry.id   AF-A0A401RG31-F1
#
_cell.length_a   1.000
_cell.length_b   1.000
_cell.length_c   1.000
_cell.angle_alpha   90.00
_cell.angle_beta   90.00
_cell.angle_gamma   90.00
#
_symmetry.space_group_name_H-M   'P 1'
#
loop_
_entity.id
_entity.type
_entity.pdbx_description
1 polymer ?
#
loop_
_entity_poly.entity_id
_entity_poly.type
_entity_poly.pdbx_seq_one_letter_code
_entity_poly.pdbx_strand_id
1 'polypeptide(L)' 'MIKGYPNAQAAETVLKTVREFLEEHKNSFDRIIFCVFLDVDYNLYKQKMPIYFPFDVVPPDSLRGKSNTTDNN' A
#
# COMPACT_ATOMS: atom_id res chain seq x y z
N MET A 1 -14.80 13.40 23.88
CA MET A 1 -13.41 12.94 23.65
C MET A 1 -13.15 13.08 22.15
N ILE A 2 -12.52 14.17 21.74
CA ILE A 2 -12.35 14.50 20.32
C ILE A 2 -10.87 14.71 20.04
N LYS A 3 -10.42 14.12 18.93
CA LYS A 3 -9.04 13.72 18.67
C LYS A 3 -8.13 14.93 18.52
N GLY A 4 -7.16 15.08 19.44
CA GLY A 4 -6.16 16.14 19.41
C GLY A 4 -5.07 16.00 18.34
N TYR A 5 -5.15 14.98 17.47
CA TYR A 5 -4.15 14.73 16.44
C TYR A 5 -4.74 15.01 15.05
N PRO A 6 -4.20 15.98 14.28
CA PRO A 6 -4.69 16.29 12.95
C PRO A 6 -4.63 15.07 12.02
N ASN A 7 -5.71 14.78 11.30
CA ASN A 7 -5.82 13.58 10.45
C ASN A 7 -4.72 13.50 9.38
N ALA A 8 -4.34 14.63 8.78
CA ALA A 8 -3.27 14.68 7.78
C ALA A 8 -1.91 14.29 8.38
N GLN A 9 -1.61 14.78 9.58
CA GLN A 9 -0.39 14.43 10.31
C GLN A 9 -0.42 12.96 10.75
N ALA A 10 -1.60 12.44 11.09
CA ALA A 10 -1.79 11.04 11.47
C ALA A 10 -1.43 10.13 10.29
N ALA A 11 -2.02 10.40 9.12
CA ALA A 11 -1.77 9.64 7.91
C ALA A 11 -0.28 9.67 7.51
N GLU A 12 0.36 10.83 7.60
CA GLU A 12 1.79 11.01 7.29
C GLU A 12 2.68 10.17 8.22
N THR A 13 2.41 10.21 9.52
CA THR A 13 3.18 9.45 10.52
C THR A 13 2.98 7.95 10.32
N VAL A 14 1.73 7.50 10.15
CA VAL A 14 1.40 6.09 9.95
C VAL A 14 2.04 5.53 8.67
N LEU A 15 1.92 6.24 7.55
CA LEU A 15 2.49 5.78 6.28
C LEU A 15 4.02 5.72 6.34
N LYS A 16 4.67 6.69 6.98
CA LYS A 16 6.13 6.69 7.19
C LYS A 16 6.57 5.51 8.04
N THR A 17 5.95 5.32 9.21
CA THR A 17 6.31 4.24 10.14
C THR A 17 6.09 2.87 9.50
N VAL A 18 4.98 2.67 8.79
CA VAL A 18 4.72 1.40 8.10
C VAL A 18 5.73 1.15 6.99
N ARG A 19 6.16 2.18 6.27
CA ARG A 19 7.21 2.05 5.25
C ARG A 19 8.53 1.60 5.87
N GLU A 20 8.99 2.29 6.91
CA GLU A 20 10.24 1.94 7.63
C GLU A 20 10.16 0.51 8.18
N PHE A 21 9.03 0.16 8.78
CA PHE A 21 8.78 -1.19 9.30
C PHE A 21 8.80 -2.27 8.21
N LEU A 22 8.21 -2.01 7.04
CA LEU A 22 8.26 -2.91 5.90
C LEU A 22 9.67 -3.02 5.33
N GLU A 23 10.46 -1.94 5.34
CA GLU A 23 11.86 -1.96 4.89
C GLU A 23 12.73 -2.85 5.79
N GLU A 24 12.49 -2.85 7.11
CA GLU A 24 13.19 -3.70 8.08
C GLU A 24 12.69 -5.16 8.11
N HIS A 25 11.40 -5.39 7.83
CA HIS A 25 10.74 -6.71 7.96
C HIS A 25 10.11 -7.23 6.66
N LYS A 26 10.79 -7.05 5.52
CA LYS A 26 10.29 -7.41 4.17
C LYS A 26 9.76 -8.83 4.01
N ASN A 27 10.28 -9.79 4.78
CA ASN A 27 9.95 -11.22 4.63
C ASN A 27 8.96 -11.76 5.67
N SER A 28 8.43 -10.91 6.55
CA SER A 28 7.56 -11.34 7.67
C SER A 28 6.08 -11.04 7.45
N PHE A 29 5.73 -10.27 6.41
CA PHE A 29 4.36 -9.80 6.18
C PHE A 29 3.97 -9.89 4.70
N ASP A 30 2.83 -10.52 4.43
CA ASP A 30 2.28 -10.62 3.07
C ASP A 30 1.45 -9.38 2.67
N ARG A 31 0.79 -8.75 3.64
CA ARG A 31 -0.14 -7.63 3.38
C ARG A 31 -0.38 -6.77 4.62
N ILE A 32 -0.48 -5.46 4.41
CA ILE A 32 -0.94 -4.48 5.41
C ILE A 32 -2.21 -3.81 4.88
N ILE A 33 -3.25 -3.71 5.73
CA ILE A 33 -4.55 -3.13 5.38
C ILE A 33 -4.83 -1.95 6.31
N PHE A 34 -4.95 -0.75 5.75
CA PHE A 34 -5.37 0.44 6.49
C PHE A 34 -6.90 0.50 6.57
N CYS A 35 -7.45 0.25 7.76
CA CYS A 35 -8.88 0.37 8.01
C CYS A 35 -9.23 1.81 8.40
N VAL A 36 -9.84 2.54 7.47
CA VAL A 36 -10.30 3.91 7.66
C VAL A 36 -11.82 3.95 7.71
N PHE A 37 -12.37 4.73 8.63
CA PHE A 37 -13.82 4.83 8.84
C PHE A 37 -14.43 6.11 8.22
N LEU A 38 -13.65 7.19 8.13
CA LEU A 38 -14.10 8.48 7.64
C LEU A 38 -13.63 8.70 6.20
N ASP A 39 -14.49 9.31 5.38
CA ASP A 39 -14.14 9.64 3.99
C ASP A 39 -12.95 10.60 3.89
N VAL A 40 -12.82 11.52 4.86
CA VAL A 40 -11.68 12.45 4.95
C VAL A 40 -10.37 11.68 5.10
N ASP A 41 -10.35 10.65 5.95
CA ASP A 41 -9.17 9.82 6.13
C ASP A 41 -8.91 9.00 4.87
N TYR A 42 -9.95 8.37 4.31
CA TYR A 42 -9.81 7.62 3.06
C TYR A 42 -9.16 8.44 1.94
N ASN A 43 -9.62 9.68 1.73
CA ASN A 43 -9.07 10.56 0.70
C ASN A 43 -7.62 10.96 1.00
N LEU A 44 -7.28 11.25 2.26
CA LEU A 44 -5.91 11.57 2.67
C LEU A 44 -4.96 10.40 2.44
N TYR A 45 -5.34 9.20 2.87
CA TYR A 45 -4.56 7.99 2.65
C TYR A 45 -4.41 7.72 1.15
N LYS A 46 -5.49 7.80 0.36
CA LYS A 46 -5.45 7.59 -1.09
C LYS A 46 -4.51 8.55 -1.82
N GLN A 47 -4.49 9.83 -1.43
CA GLN A 47 -3.61 10.82 -2.05
C GLN A 47 -2.14 10.61 -1.64
N LYS A 48 -1.88 10.25 -0.38
CA LYS A 48 -0.52 10.08 0.17
C LYS A 48 0.08 8.72 -0.16
N MET A 49 -0.73 7.68 -0.37
CA MET A 49 -0.27 6.30 -0.61
C MET A 49 0.83 6.19 -1.68
N PRO A 50 0.69 6.75 -2.91
CA PRO A 50 1.72 6.61 -3.95
C PRO A 50 3.05 7.31 -3.62
N ILE A 51 3.07 8.25 -2.67
CA ILE A 51 4.29 8.96 -2.25
C ILE A 51 5.15 8.05 -1.37
N TYR A 52 4.53 7.26 -0.50
CA TYR A 52 5.24 6.34 0.39
C TYR A 52 5.46 4.97 -0.24
N PHE A 53 4.49 4.50 -1.03
CA PHE A 53 4.47 3.20 -1.68
C PHE A 53 4.24 3.40 -3.18
N PRO A 54 5.30 3.68 -3.96
CA PRO A 54 5.16 3.78 -5.40
C PRO A 54 4.68 2.43 -5.96
N PHE A 55 3.66 2.47 -6.80
CA PHE A 55 3.27 1.28 -7.55
C PHE A 55 4.41 0.93 -8.49
N ASP A 56 4.89 -0.31 -8.43
CA ASP A 56 5.67 -0.85 -9.53
C ASP A 56 4.79 -0.71 -10.77
N VAL A 57 5.16 0.22 -11.66
CA VAL A 57 4.56 0.30 -12.99
C VAL A 57 4.97 -0.99 -13.65
N VAL A 58 4.14 -2.02 -13.53
CA VAL A 58 4.33 -3.28 -14.24
C VAL A 58 4.32 -2.88 -15.71
N PRO A 59 5.46 -2.98 -16.42
CA PRO A 59 5.51 -2.61 -17.82
C PRO A 59 4.45 -3.43 -18.57
N PRO A 60 3.72 -2.85 -19.54
CA PRO A 60 2.67 -3.54 -20.28
C PRO A 60 3.13 -4.89 -20.88
N ASP A 61 4.44 -5.04 -21.12
CA ASP A 61 5.04 -6.25 -21.66
C ASP A 61 5.11 -7.42 -20.67
N SER A 62 5.08 -7.19 -19.35
CA SER A 62 5.17 -8.24 -18.33
C SER A 62 3.87 -9.02 -18.11
N LEU A 63 2.74 -8.52 -18.63
CA LEU A 63 1.44 -9.21 -18.61
C LEU A 63 1.21 -10.08 -19.86
N ARG A 64 2.10 -10.03 -20.87
CA ARG A 64 1.96 -10.74 -22.15
C ARG A 64 2.72 -12.08 -22.16
N GLY A 65 2.57 -12.92 -21.13
CA GLY A 65 3.40 -14.14 -21.08
C GLY A 65 3.07 -15.20 -20.04
N LYS A 66 1.80 -15.61 -19.90
CA LYS A 66 1.43 -16.96 -19.41
C LYS A 66 0.14 -17.44 -20.08
N SER A 67 0.18 -17.72 -21.38
CA SER A 67 -0.78 -18.67 -21.97
C SER A 67 -0.37 -20.06 -21.49
N ASN A 68 -1.14 -20.58 -20.55
CA ASN A 68 -1.03 -21.94 -20.05
C ASN A 68 -1.35 -22.93 -21.19
N THR A 69 -0.59 -24.02 -21.30
CA THR A 69 -1.04 -25.41 -21.52
C THR A 69 0.20 -26.26 -21.78
N THR A 70 0.74 -26.80 -20.70
CA THR A 70 1.54 -28.03 -20.73
C THR A 70 0.61 -29.14 -20.26
N ASP A 71 -0.34 -29.52 -21.10
CA ASP A 71 -1.22 -30.67 -20.84
C ASP A 71 -0.80 -31.80 -21.78
N ASN A 72 0.25 -32.50 -21.33
CA ASN A 72 0.43 -33.96 -21.34
C ASN A 72 0.09 -34.78 -22.60
N ASN A 73 1.13 -35.49 -23.06
CA ASN A 73 1.19 -36.69 -23.91
C ASN A 73 1.40 -36.48 -25.42
#